data_AF-A0AAD5SR89-F1
#
_entry.id   AF-A0AAD5SR89-F1
#
_cell.length_a   1.000
_cell.length_b   1.000
_cell.length_c   1.000
_cell.angle_alpha   90.00
_cell.angle_beta   90.00
_cell.angle_gamma   90.00
#
_symmetry.space_group_name_H-M   'P 1'
#
loop_
_entity.id
_entity.type
_entity.pdbx_description
1 polymer ?
#
loop_
_entity_poly.entity_id
_entity_poly.type
_entity_poly.pdbx_seq_one_letter_code
_entity_poly.pdbx_strand_id
1 'polypeptide(L)'
;MEADLHQIIRSEQPLTDAHFQYFIYQICRGVKYIHSANVLHRDLKPGNLLVNADCELKICDFGLARGLAPADDAGFMTEYVATRWYRAPEIMLSFRSYTKAIDMWSIGCIFAELLGGKPLFKGRDYVDQLNQILNILGTPDDTTLRRIGSER
;
A
#
# COMPACT_ATOMS: atom_id res chain seq x y z
N MET A 1 -5.65 20.87 4.14
CA MET A 1 -5.77 19.99 2.95
C MET A 1 -7.24 19.87 2.64
N GLU A 2 -7.62 19.95 1.37
CA GLU A 2 -9.00 20.18 0.92
C GLU A 2 -9.67 18.90 0.42
N ALA A 3 -8.86 17.95 -0.06
CA ALA A 3 -9.31 16.65 -0.54
C ALA A 3 -8.30 15.56 -0.14
N ASP A 4 -8.67 14.32 -0.39
CA ASP A 4 -7.73 13.20 -0.43
C ASP A 4 -7.53 12.72 -1.88
N LEU A 5 -6.48 11.94 -2.11
CA LEU A 5 -6.16 11.45 -3.45
C LEU A 5 -7.24 10.52 -4.01
N HIS A 6 -8.02 9.85 -3.14
CA HIS A 6 -9.15 9.01 -3.55
C HIS A 6 -10.25 9.86 -4.22
N GLN A 7 -10.56 11.02 -3.65
CA GLN A 7 -11.51 11.98 -4.23
C GLN A 7 -10.99 12.53 -5.55
N ILE A 8 -9.69 12.85 -5.64
CA ILE A 8 -9.07 13.34 -6.89
C ILE A 8 -9.17 12.28 -8.00
N ILE A 9 -8.79 11.03 -7.73
CA ILE A 9 -8.85 9.91 -8.69
C ILE A 9 -10.26 9.66 -9.22
N ARG A 10 -11.28 9.82 -8.37
CA ARG A 10 -12.69 9.58 -8.73
C ARG A 10 -13.38 10.80 -9.33
N SER A 11 -12.75 11.95 -9.29
CA SER A 11 -13.31 13.16 -9.87
C SER A 11 -13.24 13.11 -11.41
N GLU A 12 -14.05 13.91 -12.07
CA GLU A 12 -13.96 14.12 -13.52
C GLU A 12 -12.83 15.11 -13.90
N GLN A 13 -11.99 15.51 -12.93
CA GLN A 13 -10.88 16.42 -13.20
C GLN A 13 -9.83 15.72 -14.07
N PRO A 14 -9.41 16.34 -15.19
CA PRO A 14 -8.38 15.77 -16.04
C PRO A 14 -7.03 15.78 -15.33
N LEU A 15 -6.46 14.60 -15.12
CA LEU A 15 -5.09 14.42 -14.65
C LEU A 15 -4.16 14.20 -15.84
N THR A 16 -2.97 14.79 -15.75
CA THR A 16 -1.92 14.68 -16.78
C THR A 16 -0.75 13.88 -16.23
N ASP A 17 0.16 13.46 -17.11
CA ASP A 17 1.39 12.76 -16.72
C ASP A 17 2.21 13.54 -15.67
N ALA A 18 2.22 14.88 -15.76
CA ALA A 18 2.87 15.73 -14.77
C ALA A 18 2.22 15.59 -13.38
N HIS A 19 0.90 15.50 -13.30
CA HIS A 19 0.19 15.25 -12.04
C HIS A 19 0.55 13.89 -11.47
N PHE A 20 0.54 12.82 -12.30
CA PHE A 20 0.91 11.49 -11.85
C PHE A 20 2.34 11.43 -11.32
N GLN A 21 3.30 11.99 -12.07
CA GLN A 21 4.70 12.08 -11.66
C GLN A 21 4.87 12.85 -10.36
N TYR A 22 4.17 13.98 -10.22
CA TYR A 22 4.30 14.84 -9.04
C TYR A 22 3.70 14.21 -7.79
N PHE A 23 2.54 13.55 -7.88
CA PHE A 23 1.97 12.83 -6.74
C PHE A 23 2.85 11.66 -6.31
N ILE A 24 3.30 10.82 -7.25
CA ILE A 24 4.19 9.69 -6.93
C ILE A 24 5.50 10.16 -6.33
N TYR A 25 6.11 11.23 -6.87
CA TYR A 25 7.31 11.82 -6.31
C TYR A 25 7.11 12.23 -4.84
N GLN A 26 6.02 12.95 -4.54
CA GLN A 26 5.74 13.42 -3.18
C GLN A 26 5.46 12.27 -2.20
N ILE A 27 4.73 11.24 -2.63
CA ILE A 27 4.50 10.02 -1.84
C ILE A 27 5.84 9.36 -1.52
N CYS A 28 6.67 9.07 -2.53
CA CYS A 28 7.98 8.47 -2.33
C CYS A 28 8.90 9.32 -1.45
N ARG A 29 8.87 10.65 -1.59
CA ARG A 29 9.64 11.58 -0.76
C ARG A 29 9.21 11.50 0.71
N GLY A 30 7.90 11.47 0.99
CA GLY A 30 7.37 11.32 2.34
C GLY A 30 7.70 9.95 2.94
N VAL A 31 7.50 8.88 2.17
CA VAL A 31 7.80 7.51 2.60
C VAL A 31 9.28 7.31 2.86
N LYS A 32 10.18 7.87 2.03
CA LYS A 32 11.63 7.86 2.29
C LYS A 32 11.96 8.43 3.67
N TYR A 33 11.33 9.54 4.04
CA TYR A 33 11.55 10.16 5.35
C TYR A 33 11.03 9.26 6.49
N ILE A 34 9.80 8.75 6.39
CA ILE A 34 9.20 7.82 7.37
C ILE A 34 10.08 6.58 7.54
N HIS A 35 10.52 5.99 6.43
CA HIS A 35 11.38 4.82 6.40
C HIS A 35 12.77 5.07 6.98
N SER A 36 13.34 6.28 6.83
CA SER A 36 14.61 6.63 7.47
C SER A 36 14.53 6.65 9.00
N ALA A 37 13.35 6.87 9.56
CA ALA A 37 13.07 6.78 10.99
C ALA A 37 12.75 5.33 11.46
N ASN A 38 12.93 4.33 10.58
CA ASN A 38 12.55 2.93 10.82
C ASN A 38 11.07 2.74 11.21
N VAL A 39 10.20 3.60 10.66
CA VAL A 39 8.74 3.48 10.79
C VAL A 39 8.17 2.89 9.50
N LEU A 40 7.18 2.03 9.63
CA LEU A 40 6.33 1.52 8.55
C LEU A 40 4.96 2.16 8.68
N HIS A 41 4.38 2.65 7.58
CA HIS A 41 3.04 3.24 7.61
C HIS A 41 1.95 2.18 7.65
N ARG A 42 2.09 1.10 6.84
CA ARG A 42 1.24 -0.10 6.82
C ARG A 42 -0.20 0.07 6.34
N ASP A 43 -0.61 1.28 6.02
CA ASP A 43 -1.97 1.60 5.56
C ASP A 43 -1.95 2.74 4.53
N LEU A 44 -0.94 2.74 3.66
CA LEU A 44 -0.91 3.65 2.52
C LEU A 44 -2.02 3.26 1.55
N LYS A 45 -2.92 4.22 1.29
CA LYS A 45 -4.03 4.12 0.36
C LYS A 45 -4.42 5.55 -0.07
N PRO A 46 -5.12 5.75 -1.20
CA PRO A 46 -5.44 7.09 -1.68
C PRO A 46 -6.19 7.96 -0.65
N GLY A 47 -7.05 7.37 0.18
CA GLY A 47 -7.75 8.09 1.26
C GLY A 47 -6.85 8.59 2.41
N ASN A 48 -5.62 8.08 2.53
CA ASN A 48 -4.63 8.50 3.53
C ASN A 48 -3.57 9.46 2.94
N LEU A 49 -3.81 9.96 1.73
CA LEU A 49 -2.94 10.88 1.01
C LEU A 49 -3.72 12.18 0.78
N LEU A 50 -3.51 13.17 1.64
CA LEU A 50 -4.21 14.44 1.57
C LEU A 50 -3.61 15.32 0.47
N VAL A 51 -4.47 16.06 -0.24
CA VAL A 51 -4.12 16.93 -1.36
C VAL A 51 -4.77 18.32 -1.19
N ASN A 52 -4.12 19.38 -1.66
CA ASN A 52 -4.68 20.73 -1.78
C ASN A 52 -4.69 21.20 -3.25
N ALA A 53 -5.27 22.37 -3.51
CA ALA A 53 -5.35 22.97 -4.84
C ALA A 53 -4.00 23.16 -5.55
N ASP A 54 -2.91 23.34 -4.78
CA ASP A 54 -1.54 23.48 -5.31
C ASP A 54 -0.87 22.12 -5.63
N CYS A 55 -1.63 21.03 -5.59
CA CYS A 55 -1.15 19.65 -5.74
C CYS A 55 -0.09 19.24 -4.69
N GLU A 56 0.00 19.93 -3.56
CA GLU A 56 0.83 19.48 -2.45
C GLU A 56 0.19 18.25 -1.81
N LEU A 57 1.01 17.23 -1.57
CA LEU A 57 0.58 15.97 -0.99
C LEU A 57 1.18 15.77 0.41
N LYS A 58 0.35 15.35 1.36
CA LYS A 58 0.80 14.97 2.71
C LYS A 58 0.23 13.60 3.09
N ILE A 59 1.09 12.75 3.64
CA ILE A 59 0.73 11.44 4.16
C ILE A 59 0.11 11.63 5.55
N CYS A 60 -1.03 11.01 5.81
CA CYS A 60 -1.73 11.07 7.10
C CYS A 60 -2.15 9.68 7.59
N ASP A 61 -2.76 9.63 8.78
CA ASP A 61 -3.25 8.41 9.44
C ASP A 61 -2.18 7.37 9.76
N PHE A 62 -1.38 7.69 10.79
CA PHE A 62 -0.36 6.81 11.35
C PHE A 62 -0.92 5.87 12.42
N GLY A 63 -2.25 5.67 12.50
CA GLY A 63 -2.88 4.84 13.55
C GLY A 63 -2.44 3.37 13.52
N LEU A 64 -2.03 2.89 12.35
CA LEU A 64 -1.49 1.53 12.14
C LEU A 64 0.04 1.50 11.98
N ALA A 65 0.71 2.64 12.10
CA ALA A 65 2.14 2.74 11.93
C ALA A 65 2.88 2.01 13.06
N ARG A 66 4.00 1.38 12.72
CA ARG A 66 4.85 0.65 13.69
C ARG A 66 6.32 0.85 13.39
N GLY A 67 7.13 0.87 14.45
CA GLY A 67 8.58 0.76 14.31
C GLY A 67 8.97 -0.64 13.83
N LEU A 68 10.08 -0.72 13.10
CA LEU A 68 10.77 -1.98 12.83
C LEU A 68 11.44 -2.45 14.13
N ALA A 69 10.69 -3.14 14.98
CA ALA A 69 11.23 -3.82 16.16
C ALA A 69 11.79 -5.20 15.76
N PRO A 70 12.72 -5.78 16.56
CA PRO A 70 13.16 -7.17 16.39
C PRO A 70 11.97 -8.14 16.43
N ALA A 71 12.09 -9.26 15.71
CA ALA A 71 11.02 -10.20 15.37
C ALA A 71 10.20 -10.79 16.55
N ASP A 72 10.65 -10.60 17.80
CA ASP A 72 10.06 -11.22 18.99
C ASP A 72 8.79 -10.51 19.52
N ASP A 73 8.48 -9.30 19.02
CA ASP A 73 7.33 -8.50 19.48
C ASP A 73 6.31 -8.21 18.37
N ALA A 74 6.33 -9.03 17.30
CA ALA A 74 5.38 -8.97 16.20
C ALA A 74 4.02 -9.53 16.65
N GLY A 75 3.33 -8.80 17.52
CA GLY A 75 1.99 -9.12 17.99
C GLY A 75 1.07 -9.47 16.81
N PHE A 76 0.34 -10.58 16.97
CA PHE A 76 -0.64 -11.08 16.01
C PHE A 76 -1.53 -9.94 15.52
N MET A 77 -1.47 -9.68 14.22
CA MET A 77 -2.33 -8.68 13.58
C MET A 77 -3.77 -9.19 13.54
N THR A 78 -4.69 -8.42 14.09
CA THR A 78 -6.11 -8.58 13.75
C THR A 78 -6.31 -8.13 12.30
N GLU A 79 -6.31 -9.11 11.41
CA GLU A 79 -6.45 -9.04 9.96
C GLU A 79 -7.75 -8.34 9.47
N TYR A 80 -8.72 -8.09 10.34
CA TYR A 80 -10.13 -7.95 9.96
C TYR A 80 -10.68 -6.53 9.69
N VAL A 81 -9.95 -5.44 9.93
CA VAL A 81 -10.61 -4.11 10.07
C VAL A 81 -10.19 -3.03 9.05
N ALA A 82 -9.51 -3.35 7.94
CA ALA A 82 -9.20 -2.31 6.93
C ALA A 82 -9.27 -2.78 5.47
N THR A 83 -9.29 -1.81 4.55
CA THR A 83 -9.30 -2.01 3.10
C THR A 83 -8.05 -2.79 2.66
N ARG A 84 -8.25 -4.03 2.21
CA ARG A 84 -7.16 -4.95 1.84
C ARG A 84 -6.50 -4.69 0.49
N TRP A 85 -7.08 -3.81 -0.33
CA TRP A 85 -6.72 -3.62 -1.74
C TRP A 85 -5.28 -3.16 -1.97
N TYR A 86 -4.67 -2.52 -0.96
CA TYR A 86 -3.31 -1.97 -1.01
C TYR A 86 -2.33 -2.77 -0.13
N ARG A 87 -2.76 -3.88 0.48
CA ARG A 87 -1.91 -4.69 1.36
C ARG A 87 -0.98 -5.58 0.54
N ALA A 88 0.27 -5.67 0.99
CA ALA A 88 1.28 -6.52 0.39
C ALA A 88 0.97 -8.02 0.61
N PRO A 89 1.34 -8.91 -0.32
CA PRO A 89 1.08 -10.35 -0.20
C PRO A 89 1.66 -10.96 1.09
N GLU A 90 2.84 -10.52 1.53
CA GLU A 90 3.49 -10.99 2.75
C GLU A 90 2.74 -10.57 4.03
N ILE A 91 1.99 -9.47 3.99
CA ILE A 91 1.08 -9.07 5.08
C ILE A 91 -0.12 -10.03 5.12
N MET A 92 -0.63 -10.43 3.96
CA MET A 92 -1.79 -11.32 3.85
C MET A 92 -1.47 -12.78 4.19
N LEU A 93 -0.20 -13.18 4.04
CA LEU A 93 0.26 -14.54 4.28
C LEU A 93 0.92 -14.69 5.67
N SER A 94 0.71 -13.72 6.57
CA SER A 94 1.22 -13.75 7.95
C SER A 94 2.74 -13.95 8.04
N PHE A 95 3.50 -13.39 7.11
CA PHE A 95 4.96 -13.51 7.10
C PHE A 95 5.57 -12.76 8.29
N ARG A 96 6.36 -13.44 9.13
CA ARG A 96 6.88 -12.90 10.40
C ARG A 96 7.88 -11.74 10.25
N SER A 97 8.35 -11.46 9.03
CA SER A 97 9.33 -10.40 8.77
C SER A 97 8.73 -9.31 7.89
N TYR A 98 8.15 -8.29 8.55
CA TYR A 98 7.66 -7.10 7.86
C TYR A 98 8.81 -6.14 7.60
N THR A 99 8.95 -5.70 6.34
CA THR A 99 9.99 -4.75 5.93
C THR A 99 9.37 -3.49 5.36
N LYS A 100 10.22 -2.51 5.05
CA LYS A 100 9.86 -1.29 4.30
C LYS A 100 9.20 -1.58 2.95
N ALA A 101 9.37 -2.78 2.40
CA ALA A 101 8.80 -3.19 1.12
C ALA A 101 7.26 -3.21 1.11
N ILE A 102 6.61 -3.40 2.26
CA ILE A 102 5.14 -3.43 2.32
C ILE A 102 4.51 -2.10 1.91
N ASP A 103 5.13 -0.98 2.31
CA ASP A 103 4.66 0.35 1.92
C ASP A 103 4.93 0.59 0.42
N MET A 104 6.02 0.04 -0.13
CA MET A 104 6.33 0.11 -1.56
C MET A 104 5.30 -0.62 -2.42
N TRP A 105 4.79 -1.77 -1.94
CA TRP A 105 3.68 -2.46 -2.59
C TRP A 105 2.43 -1.58 -2.66
N SER A 106 2.07 -0.94 -1.53
CA SER A 106 0.93 -0.03 -1.48
C SER A 106 1.09 1.14 -2.46
N ILE A 107 2.28 1.73 -2.57
CA ILE A 107 2.59 2.78 -3.55
C ILE A 107 2.37 2.28 -4.99
N GLY A 108 2.79 1.05 -5.30
CA GLY A 108 2.54 0.45 -6.62
C GLY A 108 1.04 0.32 -6.94
N CYS A 109 0.24 -0.09 -5.96
CA CYS A 109 -1.22 -0.17 -6.08
C CYS A 109 -1.85 1.23 -6.28
N ILE A 110 -1.40 2.23 -5.52
CA ILE A 110 -1.84 3.64 -5.66
C ILE A 110 -1.48 4.17 -7.05
N PHE A 111 -0.28 3.87 -7.55
CA PHE A 111 0.16 4.34 -8.86
C PHE A 111 -0.70 3.74 -9.98
N ALA A 112 -0.97 2.43 -9.93
CA ALA A 112 -1.85 1.79 -10.89
C ALA A 112 -3.28 2.36 -10.84
N GLU A 113 -3.78 2.71 -9.64
CA GLU A 113 -5.09 3.33 -9.50
C GLU A 113 -5.13 4.78 -10.02
N LEU A 114 -4.06 5.56 -9.84
CA LEU A 114 -3.91 6.88 -10.44
C LEU A 114 -4.01 6.83 -11.97
N LEU A 115 -3.35 5.85 -12.59
CA LEU A 115 -3.36 5.67 -14.04
C LEU A 115 -4.67 5.09 -14.56
N GLY A 116 -5.29 4.19 -13.80
CA GLY A 116 -6.46 3.41 -14.23
C GLY A 116 -7.81 3.95 -13.76
N GLY A 117 -7.83 4.94 -12.87
CA GLY A 117 -9.05 5.50 -12.26
C GLY A 117 -9.80 4.54 -11.32
N LYS A 118 -9.25 3.35 -11.04
CA LYS A 118 -9.88 2.31 -10.22
C LYS A 118 -8.83 1.46 -9.50
N PRO A 119 -9.15 0.89 -8.32
CA PRO A 119 -8.22 0.04 -7.59
C PRO A 119 -7.73 -1.14 -8.43
N LEU A 120 -6.42 -1.42 -8.37
CA LEU A 120 -5.78 -2.50 -9.13
C LEU A 120 -6.25 -3.89 -8.66
N PHE A 121 -6.31 -4.10 -7.35
CA PHE A 121 -6.70 -5.37 -6.74
C PHE A 121 -7.88 -5.16 -5.79
N LYS A 122 -9.11 -5.41 -6.26
CA LYS A 122 -10.35 -5.13 -5.54
C LYS A 122 -10.94 -6.41 -4.93
N GLY A 123 -10.18 -7.11 -4.11
CA GLY A 123 -10.56 -8.38 -3.49
C GLY A 123 -11.73 -8.26 -2.51
N ARG A 124 -12.73 -9.13 -2.67
CA ARG A 124 -13.92 -9.22 -1.81
C ARG A 124 -13.59 -9.81 -0.44
N ASP A 125 -12.67 -10.78 -0.42
CA ASP A 125 -12.14 -11.46 0.76
C ASP A 125 -10.64 -11.75 0.57
N TYR A 126 -10.04 -12.49 1.50
CA TYR A 126 -8.61 -12.81 1.48
C TYR A 126 -8.21 -13.66 0.27
N VAL A 127 -8.98 -14.69 -0.04
CA VAL A 127 -8.69 -15.62 -1.13
C VAL A 127 -8.86 -14.89 -2.46
N ASP A 128 -9.93 -14.14 -2.62
CA ASP A 128 -10.20 -13.33 -3.80
C ASP A 128 -9.13 -12.25 -4.02
N GLN A 129 -8.64 -11.61 -2.95
CA GLN A 129 -7.55 -10.64 -3.04
C GLN A 129 -6.23 -11.28 -3.52
N LEU A 130 -5.84 -12.44 -2.98
CA LEU A 130 -4.66 -13.18 -3.47
C LEU A 130 -4.84 -13.60 -4.93
N ASN A 131 -6.01 -14.14 -5.29
CA ASN A 131 -6.29 -14.52 -6.67
C ASN A 131 -6.17 -13.35 -7.63
N GLN A 132 -6.66 -12.15 -7.27
CA GLN A 132 -6.51 -10.97 -8.11
C GLN A 132 -5.04 -10.56 -8.30
N ILE A 133 -4.21 -10.69 -7.27
CA ILE A 133 -2.77 -10.43 -7.36
C ILE A 133 -2.12 -11.42 -8.33
N LEU A 134 -2.37 -12.72 -8.13
CA LEU A 134 -1.81 -13.80 -8.94
C LEU A 134 -2.27 -13.75 -10.40
N ASN A 135 -3.49 -13.29 -10.67
CA ASN A 135 -3.99 -13.14 -12.03
C ASN A 135 -3.22 -12.11 -12.86
N ILE A 136 -2.64 -11.08 -12.22
CA ILE A 136 -1.86 -10.04 -12.89
C ILE A 136 -0.37 -10.36 -12.88
N LEU A 137 0.17 -10.78 -11.73
CA LEU A 137 1.61 -11.02 -11.57
C LEU A 137 2.05 -12.44 -11.92
N GLY A 138 1.11 -13.37 -12.09
CA GLY A 138 1.35 -14.80 -12.25
C GLY A 138 1.58 -15.52 -10.91
N THR A 139 1.68 -16.84 -10.99
CA THR A 139 2.04 -17.69 -9.85
C THR A 139 3.51 -17.48 -9.50
N PRO A 140 3.86 -17.21 -8.23
CA PRO A 140 5.25 -17.11 -7.79
C PRO A 140 5.99 -18.42 -8.04
N ASP A 141 7.31 -18.32 -8.18
CA ASP A 141 8.18 -19.49 -8.29
C ASP A 141 8.21 -20.29 -6.97
N ASP A 142 8.67 -21.54 -7.05
CA ASP A 142 8.78 -22.43 -5.89
C ASP A 142 9.66 -21.82 -4.78
N THR A 143 10.68 -21.05 -5.15
CA THR A 143 11.56 -20.36 -4.20
C THR A 143 10.76 -19.38 -3.34
N THR A 144 9.91 -18.58 -3.96
CA THR A 144 9.07 -17.60 -3.28
C THR A 144 7.98 -18.29 -2.48
N LEU A 145 7.31 -19.31 -3.05
CA LEU A 145 6.28 -20.07 -2.35
C LEU A 145 6.81 -20.75 -1.08
N ARG A 146 8.01 -21.34 -1.12
CA ARG A 146 8.65 -21.96 0.06
C ARG A 146 9.02 -20.95 1.13
N ARG A 147 9.38 -19.72 0.75
CA ARG A 147 9.67 -18.64 1.71
C ARG A 147 8.39 -18.17 2.40
N ILE A 148 7.27 -18.12 1.71
CA ILE A 148 6.02 -17.57 2.24
C ILE A 148 5.14 -18.64 2.91
N GLY A 149 5.34 -19.92 2.60
CA GLY A 149 4.59 -21.01 3.23
C GLY A 149 4.82 -21.08 4.74
N SER A 150 3.74 -21.16 5.51
CA SER A 150 3.80 -21.57 6.92
C SER A 150 4.31 -23.01 7.00
N GLU A 151 5.23 -23.30 7.93
CA GLU A 151 5.40 -24.68 8.39
C GLU A 151 4.03 -25.16 8.89
N ARG A 152 3.58 -26.31 8.39
CA ARG A 152 2.32 -26.93 8.79
C ARG A 152 2.43 -27.51 10.19
#